data_AF-A0A7U6QMF7-F1
#
_entry.id   AF-A0A7U6QMF7-F1
#
_cell.length_a   1.000
_cell.length_b   1.000
_cell.length_c   1.000
_cell.angle_alpha   90.00
_cell.angle_beta   90.00
_cell.angle_gamma   90.00
#
_symmetry.space_group_name_H-M   'P 1'
#
loop_
_entity.id
_entity.type
_entity.pdbx_description
1 polymer ?
#
loop_
_entity_poly.entity_id
_entity_poly.type
_entity_poly.pdbx_seq_one_letter_code
_entity_poly.pdbx_strand_id
1 'polypeptide(L)'
;MPPIGSKGESNREKFAFMSEAWLDAKFHICYLSEQHRQVSEAANGGLDLDDILNQIRRQEVTFEAIAALENTYDQSVDIKRTRLYTHNLNVNKINDKELALLDGEMMRFEATTTGDSKLVETLKKTVRTQDELVLKVGAKVMFIKNNAELGVSNGTMGELIGFAAVKIEDKESSDALIEDDSSDDIDEEAAGEKTAKAKKSAAKKDKEKPKSKKPTTQKMPVVRLNSGREVIAEPEEWIIEDETGEVLASYLQVPLCLAWAITIHKSQGMTLDAAEIDLSRTFELGQGYVALSRLKSLAGLQLLGMNDMSLQLDPLARGADKRFLVLSEEADANYAMLDEESMQQAHEKFVLKSGGTLSQSVIDAYAALQKKRREQQQAQIDKKQKLGNQVSDKSESTLLATRVLLEESLTIAEISQARQLSQSTIMRHIGELKSQDPSLACDHLRPEDEVMTAVGNAYVAIKVANNPNDFNDDGSIKLRPIFDHLKQSIDYNTIRLALIFITP
;
A
#
# COMPACT_ATOMS: atom_id res chain seq x y z
N MET A 1 19.91 -1.36 -8.93
CA MET A 1 20.42 -0.14 -8.25
C MET A 1 20.79 -0.51 -6.83
N PRO A 2 21.84 0.10 -6.25
CA PRO A 2 22.12 -0.03 -4.82
C PRO A 2 20.97 0.52 -3.98
N PRO A 3 20.84 0.10 -2.71
CA PRO A 3 19.90 0.71 -1.79
C PRO A 3 20.18 2.20 -1.60
N ILE A 4 19.13 2.99 -1.37
CA ILE A 4 19.27 4.41 -1.04
C ILE A 4 19.77 4.49 0.40
N GLY A 5 20.98 5.01 0.60
CA GLY A 5 21.60 5.14 1.92
C GLY A 5 21.74 6.58 2.39
N SER A 6 22.15 6.75 3.64
CA SER A 6 22.39 8.06 4.24
C SER A 6 23.63 8.73 3.63
N LYS A 7 23.73 10.06 3.77
CA LYS A 7 24.88 10.81 3.26
C LYS A 7 26.16 10.34 3.95
N GLY A 8 27.09 9.78 3.18
CA GLY A 8 28.37 9.27 3.68
C GLY A 8 28.45 7.75 3.81
N GLU A 9 27.34 7.02 3.71
CA GLU A 9 27.36 5.56 3.65
C GLU A 9 27.97 5.07 2.34
N SER A 10 28.88 4.11 2.45
CA SER A 10 29.47 3.39 1.33
C SER A 10 28.50 2.33 0.79
N ASN A 11 28.68 1.91 -0.46
CA ASN A 11 27.86 0.84 -1.04
C ASN A 11 28.04 -0.50 -0.32
N ARG A 12 29.21 -0.72 0.31
CA ARG A 12 29.47 -1.89 1.17
C ARG A 12 28.51 -1.95 2.35
N GLU A 13 28.18 -0.81 2.96
CA GLU A 13 27.27 -0.74 4.09
C GLU A 13 25.80 -0.89 3.66
N LYS A 14 25.50 -0.58 2.39
CA LYS A 14 24.13 -0.60 1.86
C LYS A 14 23.71 -1.97 1.34
N PHE A 15 24.59 -2.71 0.66
CA PHE A 15 24.20 -3.96 0.02
C PHE A 15 23.82 -5.05 1.03
N ALA A 16 22.61 -5.60 0.90
CA ALA A 16 22.10 -6.64 1.81
C ALA A 16 23.04 -7.85 1.93
N PHE A 17 23.67 -8.26 0.83
CA PHE A 17 24.61 -9.39 0.79
C PHE A 17 25.95 -9.16 1.50
N MET A 18 26.20 -7.94 1.98
CA MET A 18 27.37 -7.60 2.79
C MET A 18 27.08 -7.69 4.29
N SER A 19 25.82 -7.92 4.69
CA SER A 19 25.43 -8.02 6.10
C SER A 19 25.78 -9.38 6.71
N GLU A 20 26.05 -9.39 8.02
CA GLU A 20 26.25 -10.63 8.78
C GLU A 20 24.99 -11.51 8.78
N ALA A 21 23.81 -10.88 8.91
CA ALA A 21 22.53 -11.58 8.81
C ALA A 21 22.36 -12.36 7.50
N TRP A 22 22.85 -11.84 6.38
CA TRP A 22 22.83 -12.57 5.10
C TRP A 22 23.72 -13.81 5.12
N LEU A 23 24.90 -13.73 5.76
CA LEU A 23 25.81 -14.86 5.91
C LEU A 23 25.20 -15.94 6.82
N ASP A 24 24.59 -15.53 7.93
CA ASP A 24 23.97 -16.42 8.90
C ASP A 24 22.73 -17.12 8.35
N ALA A 25 21.98 -16.43 7.49
CA ALA A 25 20.79 -16.98 6.84
C ALA A 25 21.10 -18.18 5.92
N LYS A 26 22.34 -18.30 5.42
CA LYS A 26 22.80 -19.39 4.55
C LYS A 26 21.82 -19.68 3.39
N PHE A 27 21.50 -18.62 2.65
CA PHE A 27 20.57 -18.70 1.52
C PHE A 27 21.03 -19.74 0.49
N HIS A 28 20.07 -20.53 0.00
CA HIS A 28 20.24 -21.29 -1.23
C HIS A 28 20.03 -20.31 -2.39
N ILE A 29 21.08 -20.11 -3.18
CA ILE A 29 21.05 -19.18 -4.30
C ILE A 29 20.57 -19.93 -5.53
N CYS A 30 19.49 -19.46 -6.15
CA CYS A 30 18.97 -19.99 -7.41
C CYS A 30 18.94 -18.84 -8.42
N TYR A 31 19.58 -19.03 -9.56
CA TYR A 31 19.73 -17.99 -10.57
C TYR A 31 18.81 -18.23 -11.77
N LEU A 32 18.03 -17.21 -12.14
CA LEU A 32 17.17 -17.27 -13.32
C LEU A 32 17.97 -16.89 -14.57
N SER A 33 17.95 -17.77 -15.58
CA SER A 33 18.69 -17.60 -16.83
C SER A 33 17.82 -17.12 -18.00
N GLU A 34 16.51 -17.37 -17.97
CA GLU A 34 15.59 -17.01 -19.06
C GLU A 34 15.13 -15.55 -18.95
N GLN A 35 15.35 -14.78 -20.02
CA GLN A 35 14.87 -13.41 -20.15
C GLN A 35 13.51 -13.39 -20.87
N HIS A 36 12.48 -12.87 -20.20
CA HIS A 36 11.14 -12.76 -20.79
C HIS A 36 10.75 -11.34 -21.20
N ARG A 37 11.48 -10.30 -20.76
CA ARG A 37 11.11 -8.91 -21.06
C ARG A 37 11.57 -8.48 -22.45
N GLN A 38 12.85 -8.63 -22.72
CA GLN A 38 13.42 -8.23 -23.99
C GLN A 38 13.05 -9.27 -25.04
N VAL A 39 12.57 -8.79 -26.18
CA VAL A 39 12.33 -9.65 -27.34
C VAL A 39 13.60 -9.58 -28.18
N SER A 40 14.23 -10.72 -28.44
CA SER A 40 15.37 -10.73 -29.35
C SER A 40 14.88 -10.42 -30.77
N GLU A 41 15.35 -9.30 -31.30
CA GLU A 41 15.01 -8.80 -32.65
C GLU A 41 16.11 -9.14 -33.66
N ALA A 42 17.07 -10.01 -33.29
CA ALA A 42 18.29 -10.35 -34.03
C ALA A 42 18.07 -11.12 -35.36
N ALA A 43 16.87 -11.05 -35.96
CA ALA A 43 16.59 -11.65 -37.26
C ALA A 43 17.45 -11.07 -38.40
N ASN A 44 18.06 -9.88 -38.22
CA ASN A 44 18.85 -9.18 -39.24
C ASN A 44 20.33 -8.97 -38.87
N GLY A 45 20.85 -9.62 -37.83
CA GLY A 45 22.29 -9.58 -37.49
C GLY A 45 22.83 -8.27 -36.89
N GLY A 46 21.96 -7.43 -36.32
CA GLY A 46 22.34 -6.27 -35.51
C GLY A 46 22.24 -6.54 -34.00
N LEU A 47 22.91 -5.72 -33.18
CA LEU A 47 22.77 -5.75 -31.72
C LEU A 47 21.35 -5.41 -31.29
N ASP A 48 20.74 -6.27 -30.48
CA ASP A 48 19.45 -5.96 -29.85
C ASP A 48 19.63 -5.36 -28.45
N LEU A 49 18.51 -5.01 -27.80
CA LEU A 49 18.57 -4.41 -26.46
C LEU A 49 19.11 -5.40 -25.41
N ASP A 50 18.84 -6.70 -25.55
CA ASP A 50 19.30 -7.70 -24.59
C ASP A 50 20.81 -7.87 -24.68
N ASP A 51 21.37 -7.89 -25.89
CA ASP A 51 22.82 -7.90 -26.12
C ASP A 51 23.51 -6.73 -25.41
N ILE A 52 22.97 -5.52 -25.59
CA ILE A 52 23.52 -4.30 -24.98
C ILE A 52 23.41 -4.36 -23.45
N LEU A 53 22.27 -4.80 -22.91
CA LEU A 53 22.08 -4.95 -21.46
C LEU A 53 23.06 -5.97 -20.87
N ASN A 54 23.30 -7.09 -21.56
CA ASN A 54 24.27 -8.09 -21.14
C ASN A 54 25.71 -7.59 -21.20
N GLN A 55 26.07 -6.79 -22.22
CA GLN A 55 27.37 -6.12 -22.27
C GLN A 55 27.55 -5.13 -21.10
N ILE A 56 26.52 -4.34 -20.77
CA ILE A 56 26.53 -3.46 -19.58
C ILE A 56 26.70 -4.30 -18.31
N ARG A 57 25.98 -5.42 -18.20
CA ARG A 57 26.08 -6.33 -17.05
C ARG A 57 27.49 -6.89 -16.85
N ARG A 58 28.15 -7.27 -17.94
CA ARG A 58 29.53 -7.77 -17.95
C ARG A 58 30.58 -6.66 -17.84
N GLN A 59 30.17 -5.40 -18.03
CA GLN A 59 31.05 -4.24 -18.14
C GLN A 59 32.05 -4.39 -19.31
N GLU A 60 31.52 -4.85 -20.44
CA GLU A 60 32.20 -5.11 -21.71
C GLU A 60 31.47 -4.38 -22.86
N VAL A 61 31.02 -3.15 -22.60
CA VAL A 61 30.25 -2.34 -23.55
C VAL A 61 31.10 -2.01 -24.78
N THR A 62 30.67 -2.46 -25.95
CA THR A 62 31.37 -2.20 -27.21
C THR A 62 31.03 -0.82 -27.80
N PHE A 63 31.88 -0.32 -28.70
CA PHE A 63 31.57 0.90 -29.45
C PHE A 63 30.29 0.77 -30.30
N GLU A 64 29.99 -0.43 -30.80
CA GLU A 64 28.75 -0.71 -31.54
C GLU A 64 27.52 -0.58 -30.64
N ALA A 65 27.59 -1.06 -29.38
CA ALA A 65 26.52 -0.90 -28.41
C ALA A 65 26.28 0.58 -28.04
N ILE A 66 27.35 1.36 -27.87
CA ILE A 66 27.26 2.80 -27.62
C ILE A 66 26.60 3.50 -28.82
N ALA A 67 27.08 3.23 -30.04
CA ALA A 67 26.50 3.80 -31.26
C ALA A 67 25.03 3.42 -31.45
N ALA A 68 24.65 2.17 -31.12
CA ALA A 68 23.26 1.73 -31.16
C ALA A 68 22.37 2.51 -30.18
N LEU A 69 22.86 2.80 -28.97
CA LEU A 69 22.18 3.66 -28.00
C LEU A 69 22.12 5.12 -28.45
N GLU A 70 23.20 5.68 -28.99
CA GLU A 70 23.24 7.07 -29.49
C GLU A 70 22.31 7.28 -30.69
N ASN A 71 22.18 6.28 -31.57
CA ASN A 71 21.21 6.31 -32.67
C ASN A 71 19.75 6.37 -32.18
N THR A 72 19.48 6.13 -30.89
CA THR A 72 18.15 6.33 -30.31
C THR A 72 17.83 7.78 -29.97
N TYR A 73 18.78 8.71 -30.08
CA TYR A 73 18.58 10.11 -29.68
C TYR A 73 17.50 10.80 -30.52
N ASP A 74 17.52 10.53 -31.81
CA ASP A 74 16.57 11.10 -32.78
C ASP A 74 15.33 10.22 -32.99
N GLN A 75 15.18 9.12 -32.23
CA GLN A 75 14.00 8.26 -32.36
C GLN A 75 12.76 8.97 -31.81
N SER A 76 11.74 9.13 -32.67
CA SER A 76 10.44 9.64 -32.26
C SER A 76 9.59 8.51 -31.67
N VAL A 77 9.64 8.32 -30.37
CA VAL A 77 8.71 7.45 -29.66
C VAL A 77 7.41 8.24 -29.35
N ASP A 78 6.23 7.66 -29.63
CA ASP A 78 4.89 8.27 -29.38
C ASP A 78 4.84 9.25 -28.18
N ILE A 79 4.36 10.46 -28.43
CA ILE A 79 4.20 11.59 -27.50
C ILE A 79 3.40 11.22 -26.24
N LYS A 80 2.61 10.14 -26.28
CA LYS A 80 1.88 9.61 -25.12
C LYS A 80 2.71 8.70 -24.19
N ARG A 81 4.01 8.55 -24.37
CA ARG A 81 4.84 7.66 -23.53
C ARG A 81 5.28 8.29 -22.20
N THR A 82 5.78 7.44 -21.32
CA THR A 82 6.30 7.80 -19.99
C THR A 82 7.75 8.23 -20.11
N ARG A 83 8.11 9.34 -19.47
CA ARG A 83 9.49 9.86 -19.45
C ARG A 83 10.21 9.45 -18.17
N LEU A 84 11.43 8.95 -18.28
CA LEU A 84 12.25 8.51 -17.15
C LEU A 84 13.40 9.48 -16.88
N TYR A 85 13.49 9.95 -15.65
CA TYR A 85 14.55 10.86 -15.21
C TYR A 85 15.25 10.36 -13.95
N THR A 86 16.46 10.85 -13.70
CA THR A 86 17.24 10.45 -12.53
C THR A 86 16.77 11.14 -11.24
N HIS A 87 16.23 12.37 -11.33
CA HIS A 87 15.88 13.21 -10.17
C HIS A 87 14.40 13.58 -10.11
N ASN A 88 13.83 13.59 -8.88
CA ASN A 88 12.45 14.03 -8.63
C ASN A 88 12.18 15.47 -9.09
N LEU A 89 13.17 16.37 -9.02
CA LEU A 89 13.00 17.76 -9.44
C LEU A 89 12.61 17.88 -10.92
N ASN A 90 13.23 17.07 -11.80
CA ASN A 90 12.91 17.05 -13.23
C ASN A 90 11.51 16.46 -13.45
N VAL A 91 11.21 15.36 -12.75
CA VAL A 91 9.91 14.68 -12.81
C VAL A 91 8.77 15.62 -12.42
N ASN A 92 8.89 16.29 -11.28
CA ASN A 92 7.87 17.21 -10.78
C ASN A 92 7.67 18.38 -11.76
N LYS A 93 8.75 19.02 -12.20
CA LYS A 93 8.67 20.11 -13.19
C LYS A 93 7.91 19.73 -14.46
N ILE A 94 8.14 18.52 -14.97
CA ILE A 94 7.46 18.03 -16.18
C ILE A 94 5.99 17.73 -15.87
N ASN A 95 5.72 17.00 -14.79
CA ASN A 95 4.35 16.67 -14.40
C ASN A 95 3.52 17.92 -14.12
N ASP A 96 4.07 18.92 -13.42
CA ASP A 96 3.41 20.18 -13.13
C ASP A 96 3.12 20.97 -14.41
N LYS A 97 4.09 21.00 -15.34
CA LYS A 97 3.93 21.65 -16.65
C LYS A 97 2.84 20.98 -17.48
N GLU A 98 2.85 19.65 -17.58
CA GLU A 98 1.87 18.88 -18.35
C GLU A 98 0.47 19.01 -17.73
N LEU A 99 0.35 18.97 -16.39
CA LEU A 99 -0.90 19.21 -15.69
C LEU A 99 -1.42 20.64 -15.91
N ALA A 100 -0.53 21.64 -15.95
CA ALA A 100 -0.91 23.02 -16.21
C ALA A 100 -1.47 23.21 -17.62
N LEU A 101 -0.98 22.46 -18.61
CA LEU A 101 -1.44 22.48 -20.01
C LEU A 101 -2.83 21.86 -20.21
N LEU A 102 -3.30 21.02 -19.29
CA LEU A 102 -4.63 20.44 -19.39
C LEU A 102 -5.73 21.48 -19.12
N ASP A 103 -6.74 21.48 -19.97
CA ASP A 103 -7.99 22.17 -19.73
C ASP A 103 -8.81 21.47 -18.65
N GLY A 104 -9.71 22.21 -18.00
CA GLY A 104 -10.65 21.68 -17.01
C GLY A 104 -10.33 22.05 -15.56
N GLU A 105 -11.28 21.74 -14.69
CA GLU A 105 -11.24 22.09 -13.27
C GLU A 105 -10.18 21.25 -12.53
N MET A 106 -9.39 21.92 -11.69
CA MET A 106 -8.44 21.24 -10.80
C MET A 106 -9.21 20.66 -9.61
N MET A 107 -9.04 19.36 -9.39
CA MET A 107 -9.51 18.69 -8.18
C MET A 107 -8.34 18.42 -7.25
N ARG A 108 -8.51 18.72 -5.97
CA ARG A 108 -7.49 18.59 -4.93
C ARG A 108 -7.90 17.52 -3.93
N PHE A 109 -6.96 16.65 -3.58
CA PHE A 109 -7.10 15.62 -2.56
C PHE A 109 -6.03 15.82 -1.49
N GLU A 110 -6.44 16.17 -0.29
CA GLU A 110 -5.56 16.34 0.86
C GLU A 110 -5.45 15.03 1.63
N ALA A 111 -4.24 14.67 2.02
CA ALA A 111 -3.96 13.49 2.81
C ALA A 111 -4.40 13.72 4.26
N THR A 112 -4.99 12.70 4.86
CA THR A 112 -5.30 12.69 6.30
C THR A 112 -4.27 11.82 7.02
N THR A 113 -3.73 12.28 8.14
CA THR A 113 -2.74 11.54 8.92
C THR A 113 -3.12 11.45 10.39
N THR A 114 -2.83 10.33 11.04
CA THR A 114 -3.09 10.14 12.48
C THR A 114 -1.90 9.45 13.15
N GLY A 115 -1.80 9.54 14.49
CA GLY A 115 -0.78 8.87 15.30
C GLY A 115 0.51 9.68 15.52
N ASP A 116 1.59 8.99 15.90
CA ASP A 116 2.85 9.64 16.29
C ASP A 116 3.47 10.46 15.15
N SER A 117 3.81 11.71 15.44
CA SER A 117 4.31 12.67 14.44
C SER A 117 5.57 12.22 13.69
N LYS A 118 6.51 11.51 14.35
CA LYS A 118 7.75 11.04 13.72
C LYS A 118 7.48 9.83 12.83
N LEU A 119 6.59 8.94 13.27
CA LEU A 119 6.13 7.81 12.47
C LEU A 119 5.32 8.27 11.25
N VAL A 120 4.46 9.28 11.40
CA VAL A 120 3.77 9.93 10.28
C VAL A 120 4.77 10.55 9.30
N GLU A 121 5.81 11.24 9.77
CA GLU A 121 6.86 11.77 8.89
C GLU A 121 7.60 10.65 8.12
N THR A 122 7.78 9.50 8.77
CA THR A 122 8.36 8.30 8.15
C THR A 122 7.43 7.72 7.08
N LEU A 123 6.12 7.67 7.35
CA LEU A 123 5.10 7.31 6.36
C LEU A 123 5.11 8.27 5.17
N LYS A 124 5.12 9.59 5.40
CA LYS A 124 5.18 10.59 4.32
C LYS A 124 6.42 10.42 3.42
N LYS A 125 7.56 10.02 3.98
CA LYS A 125 8.79 9.76 3.21
C LYS A 125 8.74 8.47 2.40
N THR A 126 7.97 7.48 2.85
CA THR A 126 7.86 6.16 2.18
C THR A 126 6.69 6.10 1.20
N VAL A 127 5.60 6.80 1.49
CA VAL A 127 4.44 6.93 0.62
C VAL A 127 4.82 7.73 -0.63
N ARG A 128 4.56 7.16 -1.80
CA ARG A 128 5.02 7.71 -3.10
C ARG A 128 4.07 8.74 -3.73
N THR A 129 3.12 9.26 -2.96
CA THR A 129 2.21 10.34 -3.37
C THR A 129 2.50 11.61 -2.58
N GLN A 130 1.84 12.71 -2.96
CA GLN A 130 1.97 14.00 -2.29
C GLN A 130 0.89 14.14 -1.22
N ASP A 131 1.19 14.89 -0.16
CA ASP A 131 0.20 15.30 0.86
C ASP A 131 -0.99 15.99 0.19
N GLU A 132 -0.71 16.77 -0.86
CA GLU A 132 -1.69 17.47 -1.65
C GLU A 132 -1.63 16.98 -3.10
N LEU A 133 -2.53 16.07 -3.46
CA LEU A 133 -2.61 15.52 -4.81
C LEU A 133 -3.58 16.35 -5.66
N VAL A 134 -3.05 16.99 -6.71
CA VAL A 134 -3.83 17.78 -7.66
C VAL A 134 -4.00 17.04 -8.98
N LEU A 135 -5.24 16.95 -9.46
CA LEU A 135 -5.60 16.21 -10.66
C LEU A 135 -6.53 17.03 -11.57
N LYS A 136 -6.42 16.80 -12.89
CA LYS A 136 -7.33 17.31 -13.93
C LYS A 136 -7.70 16.17 -14.88
N VAL A 137 -8.90 16.23 -15.47
CA VAL A 137 -9.28 15.27 -16.53
C VAL A 137 -8.25 15.36 -17.67
N GLY A 138 -7.84 14.20 -18.19
CA GLY A 138 -6.72 14.04 -19.13
C GLY A 138 -5.36 13.80 -18.46
N ALA A 139 -5.29 13.86 -17.12
CA ALA A 139 -4.01 13.62 -16.42
C ALA A 139 -3.54 12.17 -16.57
N LYS A 140 -2.27 11.99 -16.92
CA LYS A 140 -1.63 10.68 -16.83
C LYS A 140 -1.28 10.38 -15.39
N VAL A 141 -1.74 9.24 -14.90
CA VAL A 141 -1.56 8.81 -13.53
C VAL A 141 -1.02 7.39 -13.44
N MET A 142 -0.40 7.09 -12.32
CA MET A 142 0.12 5.78 -11.98
C MET A 142 -0.33 5.39 -10.57
N PHE A 143 -0.82 4.16 -10.43
CA PHE A 143 -1.13 3.56 -9.14
C PHE A 143 0.16 3.27 -8.38
N ILE A 144 0.20 3.64 -7.11
CA ILE A 144 1.39 3.50 -6.25
C ILE A 144 1.26 2.42 -5.17
N LYS A 145 0.09 1.78 -5.09
CA LYS A 145 -0.25 0.70 -4.14
C LYS A 145 -0.88 -0.46 -4.91
N ASN A 146 -0.59 -1.68 -4.48
CA ASN A 146 -1.24 -2.87 -5.03
C ASN A 146 -2.67 -2.94 -4.49
N ASN A 147 -3.65 -3.15 -5.36
CA ASN A 147 -5.04 -3.40 -4.98
C ASN A 147 -5.59 -4.50 -5.89
N ALA A 148 -5.73 -5.71 -5.33
CA ALA A 148 -6.18 -6.89 -6.05
C ALA A 148 -7.65 -6.80 -6.48
N GLU A 149 -8.51 -6.16 -5.68
CA GLU A 149 -9.93 -5.96 -6.01
C GLU A 149 -10.10 -5.08 -7.25
N LEU A 150 -9.29 -4.03 -7.32
CA LEU A 150 -9.22 -3.15 -8.47
C LEU A 150 -8.33 -3.73 -9.58
N GLY A 151 -7.71 -4.90 -9.42
CA GLY A 151 -6.80 -5.49 -10.41
C GLY A 151 -5.66 -4.56 -10.84
N VAL A 152 -5.21 -3.69 -9.95
CA VAL A 152 -4.11 -2.74 -10.19
C VAL A 152 -2.95 -3.08 -9.27
N SER A 153 -1.75 -2.99 -9.81
CA SER A 153 -0.50 -3.10 -9.07
C SER A 153 0.22 -1.75 -9.05
N ASN A 154 1.15 -1.59 -8.12
CA ASN A 154 2.09 -0.48 -8.13
C ASN A 154 2.82 -0.43 -9.50
N GLY A 155 2.73 0.70 -10.19
CA GLY A 155 3.21 0.88 -11.56
C GLY A 155 2.12 0.75 -12.63
N THR A 156 0.90 0.37 -12.28
CA THR A 156 -0.22 0.37 -13.24
C THR A 156 -0.53 1.79 -13.66
N MET A 157 -0.51 2.05 -14.97
CA MET A 157 -0.72 3.38 -15.54
C MET A 157 -2.11 3.53 -16.16
N GLY A 158 -2.57 4.78 -16.23
CA GLY A 158 -3.80 5.13 -16.93
C GLY A 158 -3.96 6.64 -17.09
N GLU A 159 -5.09 7.02 -17.68
CA GLU A 159 -5.51 8.39 -17.90
C GLU A 159 -6.74 8.69 -17.05
N LEU A 160 -6.74 9.84 -16.37
CA LEU A 160 -7.88 10.31 -15.61
C LEU A 160 -8.97 10.80 -16.55
N ILE A 161 -10.13 10.14 -16.55
CA ILE A 161 -11.24 10.42 -17.49
C ILE A 161 -12.40 11.18 -16.85
N GLY A 162 -12.41 11.32 -15.53
CA GLY A 162 -13.47 12.03 -14.82
C GLY A 162 -13.42 11.83 -13.31
N PHE A 163 -14.47 12.28 -12.64
CA PHE A 163 -14.65 12.09 -11.20
C PHE A 163 -16.06 11.55 -10.91
N ALA A 164 -16.14 10.49 -10.11
CA ALA A 164 -17.40 9.86 -9.71
C ALA A 164 -17.72 10.20 -8.26
N ALA A 165 -18.99 10.52 -7.98
CA ALA A 165 -19.46 10.71 -6.62
C ALA A 165 -19.50 9.37 -5.86
N VAL A 166 -18.80 9.29 -4.74
CA VAL A 166 -18.80 8.15 -3.83
C VAL A 166 -19.27 8.62 -2.46
N LYS A 167 -20.19 7.87 -1.84
CA LYS A 167 -20.54 8.09 -0.43
C LYS A 167 -19.43 7.52 0.42
N ILE A 168 -18.75 8.37 1.18
CA ILE A 168 -17.77 7.94 2.17
C ILE A 168 -18.45 7.98 3.52
N GLU A 169 -18.40 6.87 4.23
CA GLU A 169 -18.72 6.85 5.66
C GLU A 169 -17.50 7.38 6.39
N ASP A 170 -17.62 8.54 7.06
CA ASP A 170 -16.55 9.11 7.86
C ASP A 170 -16.13 8.09 8.93
N LYS A 171 -14.91 7.56 8.83
CA LYS A 171 -14.24 6.93 9.97
C LYS A 171 -13.92 8.06 10.94
N GLU A 172 -14.56 8.07 12.11
CA GLU A 172 -14.29 9.07 13.13
C GLU A 172 -12.79 9.16 13.44
N SER A 173 -12.24 10.36 13.24
CA SER A 173 -11.01 10.80 13.88
C SER A 173 -11.21 10.73 15.38
N SER A 174 -10.43 9.90 16.07
CA SER A 174 -10.33 9.92 17.53
C SER A 174 -9.52 11.13 17.99
N ASP A 175 -10.04 12.34 17.79
CA ASP A 175 -9.58 13.53 18.52
C ASP A 175 -10.21 13.51 19.90
N ALA A 176 -9.66 12.66 20.78
CA ALA A 176 -9.87 12.82 22.21
C ALA A 176 -8.97 13.97 22.67
N LEU A 177 -9.61 15.10 23.01
CA LEU A 177 -9.08 16.17 23.83
C LEU A 177 -8.34 15.56 25.04
N ILE A 178 -7.02 15.61 25.03
CA ILE A 178 -6.22 15.52 26.25
C ILE A 178 -6.34 16.90 26.89
N GLU A 179 -7.30 17.05 27.80
CA GLU A 179 -7.16 18.02 28.87
C GLU A 179 -6.01 17.54 29.76
N ASP A 180 -4.91 18.26 29.67
CA ASP A 180 -3.77 18.19 30.59
C ASP A 180 -4.25 18.63 31.98
N ASP A 181 -4.47 17.68 32.87
CA ASP A 181 -4.67 17.92 34.29
C ASP A 181 -3.39 17.48 35.02
N SER A 182 -2.44 18.40 35.12
CA SER A 182 -1.43 18.39 36.18
C SER A 182 -1.42 19.75 36.86
N SER A 183 -2.24 19.85 37.91
CA SER A 183 -2.04 20.80 38.99
C SER A 183 -0.77 20.43 39.77
N ASP A 184 0.21 21.32 39.80
CA ASP A 184 1.09 21.48 40.95
C ASP A 184 1.31 22.98 41.18
N ASP A 185 0.68 23.48 42.24
CA ASP A 185 0.91 24.78 42.86
C ASP A 185 2.36 24.87 43.38
N ILE A 186 3.12 25.89 42.97
CA ILE A 186 4.05 26.61 43.85
C ILE A 186 4.00 28.11 43.49
N ASP A 187 3.59 28.90 44.47
CA ASP A 187 3.65 30.36 44.54
C ASP A 187 5.06 30.94 44.30
N GLU A 188 5.17 32.08 43.61
CA GLU A 188 5.79 33.28 44.18
C GLU A 188 5.62 34.54 43.31
N GLU A 189 5.53 35.67 44.00
CA GLU A 189 5.15 37.01 43.58
C GLU A 189 6.11 37.69 42.58
N ALA A 190 5.59 38.58 41.73
CA ALA A 190 5.80 40.04 41.88
C ALA A 190 5.34 40.87 40.67
N ALA A 191 4.45 41.83 40.98
CA ALA A 191 4.40 43.23 40.53
C ALA A 191 4.38 43.59 39.03
N GLY A 192 3.33 44.32 38.62
CA GLY A 192 3.43 45.15 37.41
C GLY A 192 2.14 45.65 36.75
N GLU A 193 1.22 46.23 37.53
CA GLU A 193 0.31 47.34 37.19
C GLU A 193 0.30 47.89 35.74
N LYS A 194 -0.87 47.86 35.04
CA LYS A 194 -1.64 49.08 34.64
C LYS A 194 -2.75 48.85 33.59
N THR A 195 -3.98 48.99 34.09
CA THR A 195 -5.11 49.80 33.56
C THR A 195 -5.54 49.71 32.09
N ALA A 196 -6.80 49.32 31.83
CA ALA A 196 -7.88 50.26 31.47
C ALA A 196 -9.27 49.60 31.22
N LYS A 197 -10.21 49.97 32.11
CA LYS A 197 -11.68 50.14 31.98
C LYS A 197 -12.46 49.62 30.74
N ALA A 198 -13.32 48.64 31.04
CA ALA A 198 -14.80 48.67 30.96
C ALA A 198 -15.54 49.12 29.68
N LYS A 199 -16.38 48.23 29.13
CA LYS A 199 -17.86 48.31 29.27
C LYS A 199 -18.60 47.05 28.78
N LYS A 200 -19.61 46.67 29.55
CA LYS A 200 -20.55 45.56 29.38
C LYS A 200 -21.55 45.79 28.25
N SER A 201 -21.95 44.73 27.55
CA SER A 201 -23.34 44.50 27.17
C SER A 201 -23.61 43.01 26.99
N ALA A 202 -24.62 42.53 27.70
CA ALA A 202 -25.11 41.16 27.69
C ALA A 202 -25.84 40.84 26.38
N ALA A 203 -25.59 39.66 25.82
CA ALA A 203 -26.47 39.01 24.86
C ALA A 203 -26.45 37.50 25.10
N LYS A 204 -27.65 36.93 25.21
CA LYS A 204 -27.95 35.51 25.42
C LYS A 204 -27.18 34.60 24.45
N LYS A 205 -26.47 33.60 24.98
CA LYS A 205 -26.04 32.43 24.21
C LYS A 205 -27.17 31.40 24.22
N ASP A 206 -27.94 31.37 23.15
CA ASP A 206 -28.72 30.19 22.81
C ASP A 206 -27.75 29.04 22.52
N LYS A 207 -27.91 27.94 23.26
CA LYS A 207 -27.22 26.68 23.01
C LYS A 207 -27.82 26.07 21.75
N GLU A 208 -27.27 26.36 20.57
CA GLU A 208 -27.51 25.53 19.40
C GLU A 208 -26.80 24.19 19.59
N LYS A 209 -27.61 23.12 19.64
CA LYS A 209 -27.15 21.73 19.59
C LYS A 209 -26.34 21.48 18.31
N PRO A 210 -25.25 20.69 18.34
CA PRO A 210 -24.56 20.30 17.12
C PRO A 210 -25.50 19.43 16.27
N LYS A 211 -25.78 19.89 15.05
CA LYS A 211 -26.53 19.11 14.05
C LYS A 211 -25.64 17.94 13.60
N SER A 212 -26.18 16.73 13.65
CA SER A 212 -25.58 15.53 13.06
C SER A 212 -25.19 15.79 11.61
N LYS A 213 -23.91 15.58 11.28
CA LYS A 213 -23.41 15.74 9.90
C LYS A 213 -23.96 14.61 9.03
N LYS A 214 -24.58 14.99 7.91
CA LYS A 214 -25.04 14.06 6.86
C LYS A 214 -23.85 13.40 6.16
N PRO A 215 -23.98 12.19 5.58
CA PRO A 215 -22.92 11.55 4.80
C PRO A 215 -22.43 12.49 3.69
N THR A 216 -21.15 12.81 3.70
CA THR A 216 -20.51 13.68 2.72
C THR A 216 -20.23 12.87 1.45
N THR A 217 -20.88 13.27 0.36
CA THR A 217 -20.60 12.73 -0.97
C THR A 217 -19.30 13.36 -1.48
N GLN A 218 -18.24 12.57 -1.67
CA GLN A 218 -16.96 13.05 -2.18
C GLN A 218 -16.74 12.54 -3.62
N LYS A 219 -16.18 13.40 -4.48
CA LYS A 219 -15.83 13.05 -5.85
C LYS A 219 -14.49 12.34 -5.89
N MET A 220 -14.42 11.14 -6.47
CA MET A 220 -13.22 10.32 -6.59
C MET A 220 -12.74 10.17 -8.04
N PRO A 221 -11.43 10.09 -8.29
CA PRO A 221 -10.88 9.97 -9.65
C PRO A 221 -11.31 8.69 -10.35
N VAL A 222 -11.71 8.79 -11.62
CA VAL A 222 -11.98 7.66 -12.51
C VAL A 222 -10.86 7.55 -13.53
N VAL A 223 -10.10 6.46 -13.47
CA VAL A 223 -8.92 6.23 -14.31
C VAL A 223 -9.21 5.16 -15.35
N ARG A 224 -8.99 5.47 -16.62
CA ARG A 224 -8.94 4.48 -17.70
C ARG A 224 -7.52 3.94 -17.79
N LEU A 225 -7.35 2.66 -17.45
CA LEU A 225 -6.07 1.97 -17.53
C LEU A 225 -5.63 1.79 -18.98
N ASN A 226 -4.34 1.53 -19.19
CA ASN A 226 -3.81 1.21 -20.53
C ASN A 226 -4.45 -0.04 -21.17
N SER A 227 -5.03 -0.93 -20.36
CA SER A 227 -5.82 -2.08 -20.85
C SER A 227 -7.23 -1.70 -21.33
N GLY A 228 -7.63 -0.43 -21.22
CA GLY A 228 -8.96 0.09 -21.54
C GLY A 228 -9.98 -0.02 -20.40
N ARG A 229 -9.66 -0.73 -19.31
CA ARG A 229 -10.54 -0.88 -18.15
C ARG A 229 -10.62 0.41 -17.34
N GLU A 230 -11.81 0.77 -16.87
CA GLU A 230 -12.04 1.95 -16.04
C GLU A 230 -12.13 1.58 -14.55
N VAL A 231 -11.45 2.35 -13.70
CA VAL A 231 -11.28 2.09 -12.27
C VAL A 231 -11.49 3.37 -11.48
N ILE A 232 -12.27 3.32 -10.40
CA ILE A 232 -12.39 4.44 -9.45
C ILE A 232 -11.29 4.29 -8.40
N ALA A 233 -10.43 5.29 -8.25
CA ALA A 233 -9.35 5.31 -7.27
C ALA A 233 -9.86 5.94 -5.96
N GLU A 234 -10.18 5.10 -4.97
CA GLU A 234 -10.58 5.55 -3.64
C GLU A 234 -9.34 5.73 -2.73
N PRO A 235 -9.43 6.54 -1.66
CA PRO A 235 -8.33 6.70 -0.71
C PRO A 235 -7.93 5.37 -0.08
N GLU A 236 -6.63 5.16 0.02
CA GLU A 236 -6.01 3.99 0.62
C GLU A 236 -5.21 4.43 1.84
N GLU A 237 -5.16 3.57 2.86
CA GLU A 237 -4.43 3.85 4.10
C GLU A 237 -3.07 3.13 4.09
N TRP A 238 -2.05 3.81 4.59
CA TRP A 238 -0.73 3.27 4.92
C TRP A 238 -0.56 3.41 6.41
N ILE A 239 -0.16 2.32 7.08
CA ILE A 239 -0.09 2.25 8.53
C ILE A 239 1.27 1.74 8.99
N ILE A 240 1.69 2.20 10.17
CA ILE A 240 2.75 1.58 10.95
C ILE A 240 2.07 0.95 12.16
N GLU A 241 2.24 -0.36 12.31
CA GLU A 241 1.71 -1.14 13.42
C GLU A 241 2.84 -1.58 14.35
N ASP A 242 2.53 -1.77 15.63
CA ASP A 242 3.42 -2.40 16.59
C ASP A 242 3.33 -3.94 16.54
N GLU A 243 4.07 -4.63 17.42
CA GLU A 243 4.07 -6.10 17.50
C GLU A 243 2.73 -6.69 17.94
N THR A 244 1.84 -5.87 18.51
CA THR A 244 0.49 -6.27 18.96
C THR A 244 -0.59 -5.97 17.91
N GLY A 245 -0.24 -5.29 16.81
CA GLY A 245 -1.15 -4.86 15.77
C GLY A 245 -1.86 -3.53 16.06
N GLU A 246 -1.40 -2.75 17.04
CA GLU A 246 -1.90 -1.41 17.29
C GLU A 246 -1.35 -0.43 16.25
N VAL A 247 -2.21 0.37 15.64
CA VAL A 247 -1.82 1.37 14.64
C VAL A 247 -1.17 2.56 15.34
N LEU A 248 0.15 2.66 15.25
CA LEU A 248 0.94 3.74 15.82
C LEU A 248 0.89 5.02 14.97
N ALA A 249 0.74 4.87 13.66
CA ALA A 249 0.57 5.98 12.73
C ALA A 249 -0.17 5.54 11.46
N SER A 250 -0.95 6.45 10.89
CA SER A 250 -1.60 6.25 9.59
C SER A 250 -1.48 7.45 8.66
N TYR A 251 -1.51 7.16 7.37
CA TYR A 251 -1.54 8.11 6.27
C TYR A 251 -2.59 7.65 5.26
N LEU A 252 -3.60 8.47 4.98
CA LEU A 252 -4.72 8.17 4.09
C LEU A 252 -4.68 9.11 2.89
N GLN A 253 -4.62 8.57 1.67
CA GLN A 253 -4.60 9.36 0.43
C GLN A 253 -5.02 8.52 -0.77
N VAL A 254 -5.50 9.16 -1.84
CA VAL A 254 -5.74 8.49 -3.13
C VAL A 254 -4.42 7.89 -3.65
N PRO A 255 -4.36 6.59 -4.00
CA PRO A 255 -3.12 5.88 -4.35
C PRO A 255 -2.64 6.17 -5.77
N LEU A 256 -2.67 7.43 -6.18
CA LEU A 256 -2.25 7.91 -7.50
C LEU A 256 -1.11 8.92 -7.36
N CYS A 257 -0.26 8.96 -8.38
CA CYS A 257 0.63 10.08 -8.66
C CYS A 257 0.64 10.40 -10.15
N LEU A 258 1.06 11.62 -10.52
CA LEU A 258 1.22 12.01 -11.92
C LEU A 258 2.35 11.22 -12.58
N ALA A 259 2.15 10.87 -13.85
CA ALA A 259 2.98 9.88 -14.54
C ALA A 259 3.35 10.24 -16.00
N TRP A 260 3.35 11.53 -16.38
CA TRP A 260 4.02 11.92 -17.63
C TRP A 260 5.52 11.72 -17.54
N ALA A 261 6.09 12.04 -16.37
CA ALA A 261 7.44 11.69 -15.99
C ALA A 261 7.44 10.91 -14.67
N ILE A 262 8.37 9.97 -14.54
CA ILE A 262 8.67 9.27 -13.29
C ILE A 262 10.17 9.15 -13.13
N THR A 263 10.64 8.95 -11.89
CA THR A 263 12.06 8.68 -11.68
C THR A 263 12.40 7.26 -12.10
N ILE A 264 13.64 7.02 -12.54
CA ILE A 264 14.16 5.66 -12.82
C ILE A 264 13.98 4.73 -11.61
N HIS A 265 14.17 5.24 -10.38
CA HIS A 265 13.89 4.52 -9.14
C HIS A 265 12.46 4.00 -9.05
N LYS A 266 11.48 4.85 -9.34
CA LYS A 266 10.05 4.48 -9.36
C LYS A 266 9.68 3.55 -10.52
N SER A 267 10.51 3.48 -11.58
CA SER A 267 10.29 2.57 -12.71
C SER A 267 10.73 1.12 -12.43
N GLN A 268 11.49 0.88 -11.36
CA GLN A 268 12.06 -0.44 -11.07
C GLN A 268 10.95 -1.50 -10.94
N GLY A 269 11.08 -2.58 -11.70
CA GLY A 269 10.08 -3.67 -11.76
C GLY A 269 9.02 -3.49 -12.85
N MET A 270 8.87 -2.30 -13.42
CA MET A 270 7.93 -2.04 -14.51
C MET A 270 8.46 -2.56 -15.86
N THR A 271 7.54 -2.87 -16.77
CA THR A 271 7.84 -3.11 -18.18
C THR A 271 7.13 -2.03 -19.00
N LEU A 272 7.87 -1.35 -19.87
CA LEU A 272 7.37 -0.25 -20.70
C LEU A 272 7.56 -0.63 -22.17
N ASP A 273 6.52 -0.41 -22.99
CA ASP A 273 6.62 -0.64 -24.43
C ASP A 273 7.53 0.41 -25.10
N ALA A 274 7.58 1.61 -24.55
CA ALA A 274 8.61 2.60 -24.84
C ALA A 274 8.69 3.68 -23.77
N ALA A 275 9.81 4.38 -23.75
CA ALA A 275 10.06 5.50 -22.88
C ALA A 275 11.08 6.46 -23.48
N GLU A 276 10.92 7.73 -23.16
CA GLU A 276 11.97 8.75 -23.30
C GLU A 276 12.79 8.74 -22.01
N ILE A 277 14.11 8.57 -22.09
CA ILE A 277 14.98 8.39 -20.92
C ILE A 277 16.13 9.40 -20.96
N ASP A 278 16.30 10.16 -19.88
CA ASP A 278 17.46 11.05 -19.70
C ASP A 278 18.45 10.45 -18.68
N LEU A 279 19.62 10.03 -19.18
CA LEU A 279 20.71 9.50 -18.37
C LEU A 279 21.87 10.51 -18.20
N SER A 280 21.76 11.73 -18.75
CA SER A 280 22.82 12.75 -18.67
C SER A 280 23.21 13.11 -17.23
N ARG A 281 22.25 12.98 -16.31
CA ARG A 281 22.40 13.24 -14.87
C ARG A 281 22.40 11.96 -14.03
N THR A 282 22.86 10.84 -14.59
CA THR A 282 23.04 9.61 -13.81
C THR A 282 24.07 9.87 -12.71
N PHE A 283 23.73 9.49 -11.48
CA PHE A 283 24.58 9.74 -10.30
C PHE A 283 24.85 8.47 -9.48
N GLU A 284 24.19 7.35 -9.80
CA GLU A 284 24.35 6.06 -9.12
C GLU A 284 24.69 4.96 -10.12
N LEU A 285 25.59 4.06 -9.71
CA LEU A 285 26.00 2.93 -10.53
C LEU A 285 24.83 1.95 -10.73
N GLY A 286 24.65 1.51 -11.98
CA GLY A 286 23.54 0.65 -12.39
C GLY A 286 22.20 1.35 -12.54
N GLN A 287 22.12 2.68 -12.36
CA GLN A 287 20.90 3.43 -12.62
C GLN A 287 20.52 3.39 -14.11
N GLY A 288 21.49 3.58 -15.03
CA GLY A 288 21.22 3.48 -16.47
C GLY A 288 20.83 2.07 -16.92
N TYR A 289 21.47 1.03 -16.37
CA TYR A 289 21.04 -0.36 -16.60
C TYR A 289 19.57 -0.59 -16.18
N VAL A 290 19.15 -0.07 -15.02
CA VAL A 290 17.75 -0.20 -14.57
C VAL A 290 16.81 0.54 -15.53
N ALA A 291 17.16 1.73 -15.99
CA ALA A 291 16.34 2.51 -16.92
C ALA A 291 16.17 1.79 -18.27
N LEU A 292 17.27 1.36 -18.89
CA LEU A 292 17.27 0.68 -20.19
C LEU A 292 16.53 -0.66 -20.12
N SER A 293 16.72 -1.42 -19.03
CA SER A 293 16.06 -2.72 -18.83
C SER A 293 14.54 -2.63 -18.61
N ARG A 294 13.93 -1.43 -18.56
CA ARG A 294 12.46 -1.29 -18.52
C ARG A 294 11.82 -1.55 -19.87
N LEU A 295 12.59 -1.43 -20.95
CA LEU A 295 12.09 -1.54 -22.31
C LEU A 295 12.18 -2.96 -22.85
N LYS A 296 11.31 -3.25 -23.82
CA LYS A 296 11.27 -4.55 -24.53
C LYS A 296 12.25 -4.60 -25.71
N SER A 297 12.46 -3.48 -26.39
CA SER A 297 13.38 -3.39 -27.54
C SER A 297 13.95 -1.98 -27.72
N LEU A 298 14.99 -1.87 -28.55
CA LEU A 298 15.63 -0.59 -28.88
C LEU A 298 14.69 0.37 -29.61
N ALA A 299 13.73 -0.13 -30.39
CA ALA A 299 12.75 0.71 -31.08
C ALA A 299 11.80 1.46 -30.13
N GLY A 300 11.67 0.98 -28.89
CA GLY A 300 10.92 1.66 -27.83
C GLY A 300 11.78 2.65 -27.02
N LEU A 301 13.05 2.85 -27.36
CA LEU A 301 13.94 3.71 -26.61
C LEU A 301 14.11 5.05 -27.31
N GLN A 302 13.94 6.15 -26.58
CA GLN A 302 14.51 7.43 -26.97
C GLN A 302 15.40 7.92 -25.84
N LEU A 303 16.71 8.00 -26.08
CA LEU A 303 17.64 8.58 -25.11
C LEU A 303 17.81 10.08 -25.34
N LEU A 304 17.73 10.88 -24.29
CA LEU A 304 18.02 12.32 -24.38
C LEU A 304 19.50 12.66 -24.19
N GLY A 305 20.24 11.74 -23.58
CA GLY A 305 21.67 11.89 -23.32
C GLY A 305 22.17 10.87 -22.31
N MET A 306 23.48 10.68 -22.28
CA MET A 306 24.19 9.81 -21.35
C MET A 306 25.43 10.51 -20.79
N ASN A 307 25.96 9.99 -19.70
CA ASN A 307 27.24 10.38 -19.13
C ASN A 307 28.12 9.13 -18.89
N ASP A 308 29.38 9.34 -18.51
CA ASP A 308 30.35 8.25 -18.31
C ASP A 308 29.90 7.19 -17.29
N MET A 309 29.05 7.55 -16.32
CA MET A 309 28.55 6.63 -15.30
C MET A 309 27.30 5.86 -15.73
N SER A 310 26.62 6.31 -16.79
CA SER A 310 25.30 5.79 -17.19
C SER A 310 25.31 4.30 -17.47
N LEU A 311 26.42 3.79 -18.01
CA LEU A 311 26.60 2.39 -18.38
C LEU A 311 27.47 1.62 -17.38
N GLN A 312 27.85 2.23 -16.25
CA GLN A 312 28.70 1.58 -15.25
C GLN A 312 27.89 0.86 -14.16
N LEU A 313 28.44 -0.25 -13.67
CA LEU A 313 27.93 -1.04 -12.55
C LEU A 313 28.92 -1.07 -11.39
N ASP A 314 28.37 -1.20 -10.18
CA ASP A 314 29.13 -1.31 -8.94
C ASP A 314 30.01 -2.58 -8.92
N PRO A 315 31.32 -2.48 -8.64
CA PRO A 315 32.22 -3.63 -8.59
C PRO A 315 31.85 -4.68 -7.53
N LEU A 316 31.29 -4.28 -6.38
CA LEU A 316 30.85 -5.20 -5.34
C LEU A 316 29.63 -5.99 -5.80
N ALA A 317 28.65 -5.31 -6.43
CA ALA A 317 27.49 -5.98 -6.99
C ALA A 317 27.90 -6.99 -8.07
N ARG A 318 28.83 -6.63 -8.96
CA ARG A 318 29.38 -7.56 -9.96
C ARG A 318 30.13 -8.74 -9.35
N GLY A 319 30.93 -8.49 -8.31
CA GLY A 319 31.64 -9.55 -7.60
C GLY A 319 30.68 -10.53 -6.94
N ALA A 320 29.63 -10.01 -6.31
CA ALA A 320 28.56 -10.79 -5.72
C ALA A 320 27.80 -11.60 -6.79
N ASP A 321 27.43 -10.99 -7.92
CA ASP A 321 26.73 -11.66 -9.04
C ASP A 321 27.51 -12.88 -9.54
N LYS A 322 28.84 -12.75 -9.74
CA LYS A 322 29.72 -13.87 -10.11
C LYS A 322 29.73 -14.98 -9.05
N ARG A 323 29.80 -14.61 -7.77
CA ARG A 323 29.75 -15.58 -6.68
C ARG A 323 28.40 -16.29 -6.62
N PHE A 324 27.30 -15.56 -6.81
CA PHE A 324 25.95 -16.11 -6.80
C PHE A 324 25.70 -17.06 -7.96
N LEU A 325 26.27 -16.78 -9.15
CA LEU A 325 26.26 -17.72 -10.26
C LEU A 325 26.93 -19.05 -9.88
N VAL A 326 28.14 -19.01 -9.32
CA VAL A 326 28.85 -20.24 -8.87
C VAL A 326 28.05 -20.99 -7.80
N LEU A 327 27.50 -20.28 -6.82
CA LEU A 327 26.68 -20.91 -5.76
C LEU A 327 25.40 -21.53 -6.33
N SER A 328 24.80 -20.94 -7.36
CA SER A 328 23.64 -21.52 -8.05
C SER A 328 24.03 -22.77 -8.81
N GLU A 329 25.15 -22.78 -9.52
CA GLU A 329 25.66 -23.95 -10.22
C GLU A 329 25.98 -25.10 -9.25
N GLU A 330 26.58 -24.80 -8.10
CA GLU A 330 26.81 -25.77 -7.03
C GLU A 330 25.49 -26.32 -6.48
N ALA A 331 24.49 -25.46 -6.25
CA ALA A 331 23.17 -25.88 -5.81
C ALA A 331 22.50 -26.79 -6.84
N ASP A 332 22.50 -26.41 -8.12
CA ASP A 332 21.94 -27.19 -9.22
C ASP A 332 22.62 -28.56 -9.33
N ALA A 333 23.95 -28.62 -9.23
CA ALA A 333 24.71 -29.86 -9.24
C ALA A 333 24.35 -30.75 -8.03
N ASN A 334 24.18 -30.17 -6.85
CA ASN A 334 23.76 -30.91 -5.66
C ASN A 334 22.35 -31.49 -5.82
N TYR A 335 21.41 -30.71 -6.35
CA TYR A 335 20.04 -31.19 -6.59
C TYR A 335 19.98 -32.25 -7.69
N ALA A 336 20.80 -32.13 -8.73
CA ALA A 336 20.88 -33.13 -9.81
C ALA A 336 21.39 -34.51 -9.34
N MET A 337 22.09 -34.56 -8.20
CA MET A 337 22.59 -35.81 -7.60
C MET A 337 21.59 -36.48 -6.66
N LEU A 338 20.49 -35.80 -6.30
CA LEU A 338 19.45 -36.37 -5.44
C LEU A 338 18.52 -37.26 -6.27
N ASP A 339 18.16 -38.41 -5.72
CA ASP A 339 17.04 -39.19 -6.25
C ASP A 339 15.70 -38.53 -5.93
N GLU A 340 14.65 -38.94 -6.65
CA GLU A 340 13.30 -38.38 -6.48
C GLU A 340 12.79 -38.52 -5.03
N GLU A 341 13.13 -39.62 -4.36
CA GLU A 341 12.72 -39.86 -2.97
C GLU A 341 13.37 -38.87 -2.01
N SER A 342 14.68 -38.67 -2.10
CA SER A 342 15.41 -37.70 -1.26
C SER A 342 14.96 -36.28 -1.53
N MET A 343 14.69 -35.95 -2.80
CA MET A 343 14.17 -34.64 -3.20
C MET A 343 12.78 -34.38 -2.60
N GLN A 344 11.88 -35.37 -2.67
CA GLN A 344 10.55 -35.29 -2.07
C GLN A 344 10.62 -35.12 -0.55
N GLN A 345 11.46 -35.90 0.15
CA GLN A 345 11.67 -35.76 1.58
C GLN A 345 12.21 -34.39 1.98
N ALA A 346 13.17 -33.85 1.20
CA ALA A 346 13.70 -32.51 1.43
C ALA A 346 12.63 -31.42 1.23
N HIS A 347 11.79 -31.55 0.20
CA HIS A 347 10.68 -30.66 -0.08
C HIS A 347 9.64 -30.67 1.06
N GLU A 348 9.22 -31.86 1.49
CA GLU A 348 8.25 -32.04 2.58
C GLU A 348 8.74 -31.43 3.88
N LYS A 349 10.00 -31.68 4.23
CA LYS A 349 10.64 -31.10 5.41
C LYS A 349 10.73 -29.58 5.32
N PHE A 350 11.00 -29.03 4.14
CA PHE A 350 11.03 -27.59 3.91
C PHE A 350 9.65 -26.95 4.10
N VAL A 351 8.59 -27.55 3.56
CA VAL A 351 7.21 -27.08 3.73
C VAL A 351 6.84 -27.03 5.21
N LEU A 352 7.09 -28.11 5.96
CA LEU A 352 6.79 -28.16 7.40
C LEU A 352 7.62 -27.15 8.20
N LYS A 353 8.92 -27.01 7.90
CA LYS A 353 9.79 -26.02 8.56
C LYS A 353 9.33 -24.58 8.31
N SER A 354 8.72 -24.32 7.16
CA SER A 354 8.15 -23.02 6.78
C SER A 354 6.74 -22.78 7.37
N GLY A 355 6.23 -23.71 8.20
CA GLY A 355 4.89 -23.65 8.78
C GLY A 355 3.76 -24.11 7.85
N GLY A 356 4.09 -24.72 6.70
CA GLY A 356 3.13 -25.28 5.76
C GLY A 356 2.60 -26.66 6.19
N THR A 357 1.66 -27.21 5.41
CA THR A 357 1.04 -28.53 5.65
C THR A 357 1.23 -29.47 4.47
N LEU A 358 1.39 -30.76 4.75
CA LEU A 358 1.46 -31.84 3.76
C LEU A 358 0.13 -32.61 3.65
N SER A 359 -0.87 -32.23 4.42
CA SER A 359 -2.16 -32.91 4.40
C SER A 359 -2.89 -32.60 3.10
N GLN A 360 -2.99 -33.60 2.22
CA GLN A 360 -3.63 -33.44 0.91
C GLN A 360 -5.08 -32.97 1.03
N SER A 361 -5.82 -33.44 2.03
CA SER A 361 -7.20 -33.00 2.27
C SER A 361 -7.30 -31.52 2.63
N VAL A 362 -6.31 -31.00 3.38
CA VAL A 362 -6.23 -29.58 3.72
C VAL A 362 -5.83 -28.76 2.51
N ILE A 363 -4.83 -29.22 1.73
CA ILE A 363 -4.40 -28.56 0.48
C ILE A 363 -5.55 -28.49 -0.53
N ASP A 364 -6.27 -29.59 -0.75
CA ASP A 364 -7.40 -29.66 -1.67
C ASP A 364 -8.57 -28.76 -1.21
N ALA A 365 -8.84 -28.72 0.10
CA ALA A 365 -9.82 -27.81 0.67
C ALA A 365 -9.42 -26.34 0.42
N TYR A 366 -8.15 -25.98 0.65
CA TYR A 366 -7.64 -24.64 0.34
C TYR A 366 -7.71 -24.30 -1.15
N ALA A 367 -7.37 -25.24 -2.03
CA ALA A 367 -7.43 -25.04 -3.48
C ALA A 367 -8.87 -24.87 -3.99
N ALA A 368 -9.81 -25.69 -3.48
CA ALA A 368 -11.23 -25.58 -3.79
C ALA A 368 -11.81 -24.25 -3.29
N LEU A 369 -11.42 -23.81 -2.09
CA LEU A 369 -11.77 -22.52 -1.53
C LEU A 369 -11.26 -21.37 -2.41
N GLN A 370 -9.98 -21.40 -2.82
CA GLN A 370 -9.41 -20.38 -3.72
C GLN A 370 -10.09 -20.36 -5.09
N LYS A 371 -10.44 -21.53 -5.64
CA LYS A 371 -11.17 -21.62 -6.91
C LYS A 371 -12.57 -21.00 -6.79
N LYS A 372 -13.32 -21.35 -5.75
CA LYS A 372 -14.64 -20.79 -5.46
C LYS A 372 -14.58 -19.26 -5.29
N ARG A 373 -13.55 -18.75 -4.60
CA ARG A 373 -13.28 -17.30 -4.44
C ARG A 373 -13.04 -16.60 -5.78
N ARG A 374 -12.19 -17.16 -6.64
CA ARG A 374 -11.93 -16.60 -7.99
C ARG A 374 -13.20 -16.57 -8.85
N GLU A 375 -14.00 -17.64 -8.81
CA GLU A 375 -15.26 -17.73 -9.55
C GLU A 375 -16.30 -16.72 -9.04
N GLN A 376 -16.41 -16.54 -7.72
CA GLN A 376 -17.27 -15.52 -7.12
C GLN A 376 -16.80 -14.10 -7.47
N GLN A 377 -15.50 -13.83 -7.42
CA GLN A 377 -14.92 -12.53 -7.74
C GLN A 377 -15.12 -12.20 -9.22
N GLN A 378 -14.91 -13.17 -10.12
CA GLN A 378 -15.19 -13.02 -11.55
C GLN A 378 -16.68 -12.79 -11.81
N ALA A 379 -17.57 -13.55 -11.15
CA ALA A 379 -19.01 -13.36 -11.26
C ALA A 379 -19.47 -11.96 -10.76
N GLN A 380 -18.83 -11.42 -9.71
CA GLN A 380 -19.07 -10.06 -9.25
C GLN A 380 -18.55 -9.00 -10.24
N ILE A 381 -17.37 -9.21 -10.85
CA ILE A 381 -16.83 -8.33 -11.88
C ILE A 381 -17.75 -8.34 -13.11
N ASP A 382 -18.19 -9.51 -13.57
CA ASP A 382 -19.10 -9.68 -14.71
C ASP A 382 -20.48 -9.07 -14.40
N LYS A 383 -20.96 -9.21 -13.17
CA LYS A 383 -22.20 -8.58 -12.70
C LYS A 383 -22.06 -7.06 -12.65
N LYS A 384 -20.91 -6.52 -12.19
CA LYS A 384 -20.61 -5.07 -12.19
C LYS A 384 -20.45 -4.51 -13.61
N GLN A 385 -19.84 -5.27 -14.53
CA GLN A 385 -19.77 -4.89 -15.95
C GLN A 385 -21.15 -4.88 -16.60
N LYS A 386 -22.02 -5.84 -16.28
CA LYS A 386 -23.41 -5.87 -16.76
C LYS A 386 -24.30 -4.80 -16.13
N LEU A 387 -24.04 -4.40 -14.88
CA LEU A 387 -24.75 -3.32 -14.17
C LEU A 387 -24.18 -1.92 -14.43
N GLY A 388 -23.11 -1.77 -15.22
CA GLY A 388 -22.41 -0.52 -15.49
C GLY A 388 -23.22 0.61 -16.16
N ASN A 389 -24.54 0.48 -16.29
CA ASN A 389 -25.42 1.54 -16.77
C ASN A 389 -26.36 2.15 -15.71
N GLN A 390 -26.44 1.66 -14.46
CA GLN A 390 -27.29 2.32 -13.44
C GLN A 390 -26.72 2.21 -12.00
N VAL A 391 -26.25 3.37 -11.48
CA VAL A 391 -26.37 3.89 -10.09
C VAL A 391 -25.74 3.03 -8.97
N SER A 392 -24.58 3.39 -8.42
CA SER A 392 -24.34 4.29 -7.25
C SER A 392 -24.92 3.84 -5.90
N ASP A 393 -24.33 2.81 -5.29
CA ASP A 393 -24.09 2.79 -3.83
C ASP A 393 -23.08 1.68 -3.49
N LYS A 394 -21.92 2.06 -2.91
CA LYS A 394 -20.80 1.16 -2.61
C LYS A 394 -20.66 0.79 -1.12
N SER A 395 -21.33 1.49 -0.21
CA SER A 395 -21.27 1.18 1.23
C SER A 395 -21.86 -0.21 1.54
N GLU A 396 -22.93 -0.59 0.85
CA GLU A 396 -23.48 -1.96 0.85
C GLU A 396 -22.46 -3.00 0.35
N SER A 397 -21.55 -2.63 -0.56
CA SER A 397 -20.56 -3.55 -1.13
C SER A 397 -19.48 -3.98 -0.12
N THR A 398 -19.09 -3.10 0.79
CA THR A 398 -18.02 -3.36 1.77
C THR A 398 -18.52 -4.19 2.95
N LEU A 399 -19.74 -3.93 3.41
CA LEU A 399 -20.43 -4.74 4.42
C LEU A 399 -20.77 -6.12 3.85
N LEU A 400 -21.26 -6.19 2.61
CA LEU A 400 -21.52 -7.47 1.93
C LEU A 400 -20.24 -8.32 1.80
N ALA A 401 -19.09 -7.70 1.49
CA ALA A 401 -17.82 -8.41 1.45
C ALA A 401 -17.41 -8.99 2.82
N THR A 402 -17.69 -8.29 3.93
CA THR A 402 -17.50 -8.87 5.27
C THR A 402 -18.49 -9.99 5.56
N ARG A 403 -19.78 -9.79 5.22
CA ARG A 403 -20.86 -10.76 5.43
C ARG A 403 -20.56 -12.09 4.75
N VAL A 404 -20.11 -12.05 3.50
CA VAL A 404 -19.75 -13.26 2.76
C VAL A 404 -18.64 -14.04 3.46
N LEU A 405 -17.62 -13.36 4.00
CA LEU A 405 -16.51 -14.02 4.68
C LEU A 405 -16.87 -14.49 6.10
N LEU A 406 -17.84 -13.84 6.75
CA LEU A 406 -18.44 -14.29 8.01
C LEU A 406 -19.26 -15.58 7.82
N GLU A 407 -20.06 -15.66 6.76
CA GLU A 407 -20.85 -16.84 6.40
C GLU A 407 -19.95 -18.05 6.04
N GLU A 408 -18.68 -17.82 5.73
CA GLU A 408 -17.65 -18.86 5.57
C GLU A 408 -17.01 -19.32 6.91
N SER A 409 -17.50 -18.84 8.05
CA SER A 409 -17.00 -19.13 9.40
C SER A 409 -15.52 -18.76 9.63
N LEU A 410 -15.00 -17.77 8.90
CA LEU A 410 -13.62 -17.30 9.08
C LEU A 410 -13.46 -16.51 10.37
N THR A 411 -12.26 -16.58 10.94
CA THR A 411 -11.84 -15.75 12.07
C THR A 411 -11.65 -14.30 11.63
N ILE A 412 -11.70 -13.38 12.58
CA ILE A 412 -11.51 -11.95 12.31
C ILE A 412 -10.12 -11.67 11.71
N ALA A 413 -9.09 -12.40 12.13
CA ALA A 413 -7.74 -12.31 11.59
C ALA A 413 -7.66 -12.75 10.12
N GLU A 414 -8.34 -13.85 9.76
CA GLU A 414 -8.40 -14.33 8.37
C GLU A 414 -9.19 -13.39 7.48
N ILE A 415 -10.31 -12.85 7.97
CA ILE A 415 -11.09 -11.83 7.25
C ILE A 415 -10.25 -10.57 7.06
N SER A 416 -9.53 -10.15 8.10
CA SER A 416 -8.62 -9.01 8.08
C SER A 416 -7.52 -9.18 7.03
N GLN A 417 -6.82 -10.33 7.04
CA GLN A 417 -5.77 -10.64 6.07
C GLN A 417 -6.30 -10.75 4.64
N ALA A 418 -7.43 -11.45 4.45
CA ALA A 418 -8.04 -11.64 3.14
C ALA A 418 -8.49 -10.32 2.50
N ARG A 419 -8.93 -9.37 3.34
CA ARG A 419 -9.41 -8.06 2.89
C ARG A 419 -8.36 -6.96 2.95
N GLN A 420 -7.19 -7.25 3.51
CA GLN A 420 -6.16 -6.24 3.81
C GLN A 420 -6.71 -5.06 4.62
N LEU A 421 -7.62 -5.36 5.55
CA LEU A 421 -8.23 -4.39 6.47
C LEU A 421 -7.84 -4.73 7.91
N SER A 422 -7.68 -3.74 8.78
CA SER A 422 -7.47 -3.98 10.22
C SER A 422 -8.57 -4.86 10.83
N GLN A 423 -8.21 -5.66 11.84
CA GLN A 423 -9.19 -6.48 12.59
C GLN A 423 -10.28 -5.63 13.26
N SER A 424 -9.94 -4.42 13.70
CA SER A 424 -10.89 -3.45 14.27
C SER A 424 -11.96 -3.01 13.25
N THR A 425 -11.57 -2.80 11.99
CA THR A 425 -12.51 -2.50 10.89
C THR A 425 -13.44 -3.67 10.61
N ILE A 426 -12.93 -4.91 10.66
CA ILE A 426 -13.75 -6.10 10.50
C ILE A 426 -14.76 -6.26 11.65
N MET A 427 -14.32 -6.09 12.91
CA MET A 427 -15.23 -6.11 14.07
C MET A 427 -16.35 -5.08 13.97
N ARG A 428 -16.03 -3.87 13.50
CA ARG A 428 -17.04 -2.83 13.23
C ARG A 428 -18.07 -3.30 12.20
N HIS A 429 -17.61 -3.85 11.07
CA HIS A 429 -18.50 -4.39 10.05
C HIS A 429 -19.38 -5.52 10.57
N ILE A 430 -18.85 -6.41 11.43
CA ILE A 430 -19.63 -7.49 12.04
C ILE A 430 -20.74 -6.92 12.93
N GLY A 431 -20.42 -5.95 13.79
CA GLY A 431 -21.41 -5.30 14.66
C GLY A 431 -22.50 -4.59 13.85
N GLU A 432 -22.13 -3.87 12.80
CA GLU A 432 -23.07 -3.21 11.91
C GLU A 432 -23.96 -4.22 11.15
N LEU A 433 -23.37 -5.29 10.62
CA LEU A 433 -24.11 -6.37 9.97
C LEU A 433 -25.08 -7.07 10.92
N LYS A 434 -24.70 -7.27 12.19
CA LYS A 434 -25.54 -7.90 13.22
C LYS A 434 -26.70 -7.00 13.64
N SER A 435 -26.47 -5.69 13.72
CA SER A 435 -27.52 -4.70 13.97
C SER A 435 -28.55 -4.62 12.82
N GLN A 436 -28.09 -4.81 11.58
CA GLN A 436 -28.94 -4.82 10.38
C GLN A 436 -29.64 -6.18 10.18
N ASP A 437 -29.00 -7.27 10.58
CA ASP A 437 -29.50 -8.64 10.48
C ASP A 437 -29.15 -9.43 11.76
N PRO A 438 -30.07 -9.50 12.74
CA PRO A 438 -29.86 -10.28 13.96
C PRO A 438 -29.62 -11.77 13.71
N SER A 439 -30.01 -12.30 12.53
CA SER A 439 -29.82 -13.70 12.14
C SER A 439 -28.45 -14.00 11.50
N LEU A 440 -27.58 -12.99 11.40
CA LEU A 440 -26.23 -13.13 10.85
C LEU A 440 -25.45 -14.29 11.53
N ALA A 441 -24.93 -15.18 10.70
CA ALA A 441 -24.10 -16.31 11.10
C ALA A 441 -22.70 -15.83 11.53
N CYS A 442 -22.56 -15.47 12.80
CA CYS A 442 -21.28 -15.05 13.39
C CYS A 442 -20.97 -15.75 14.72
N ASP A 443 -21.74 -16.77 15.10
CA ASP A 443 -21.63 -17.44 16.40
C ASP A 443 -20.27 -18.11 16.64
N HIS A 444 -19.55 -18.47 15.58
CA HIS A 444 -18.19 -19.01 15.65
C HIS A 444 -17.16 -17.99 16.18
N LEU A 445 -17.52 -16.70 16.19
CA LEU A 445 -16.70 -15.62 16.76
C LEU A 445 -17.08 -15.29 18.21
N ARG A 446 -18.08 -15.97 18.78
CA ARG A 446 -18.52 -15.69 20.15
C ARG A 446 -17.40 -16.05 21.14
N PRO A 447 -17.01 -15.14 22.04
CA PRO A 447 -16.06 -15.45 23.10
C PRO A 447 -16.55 -16.57 24.04
N GLU A 448 -15.63 -17.11 24.84
CA GLU A 448 -15.93 -18.13 25.84
C GLU A 448 -16.96 -17.67 26.89
N ASP A 449 -17.69 -18.62 27.49
CA ASP A 449 -18.80 -18.32 28.42
C ASP A 449 -18.36 -17.52 29.66
N GLU A 450 -17.12 -17.71 30.12
CA GLU A 450 -16.54 -16.95 31.22
C GLU A 450 -16.40 -15.46 30.86
N VAL A 451 -15.87 -15.18 29.66
CA VAL A 451 -15.72 -13.82 29.12
C VAL A 451 -17.09 -13.18 28.91
N MET A 452 -18.03 -13.93 28.33
CA MET A 452 -19.39 -13.45 28.08
C MET A 452 -20.12 -13.09 29.38
N THR A 453 -19.96 -13.90 30.42
CA THR A 453 -20.55 -13.65 31.74
C THR A 453 -19.92 -12.42 32.40
N ALA A 454 -18.59 -12.31 32.36
CA ALA A 454 -17.87 -11.19 32.95
C ALA A 454 -18.25 -9.87 32.27
N VAL A 455 -18.19 -9.80 30.94
CA VAL A 455 -18.56 -8.61 30.16
C VAL A 455 -20.04 -8.29 30.32
N GLY A 456 -20.92 -9.29 30.35
CA GLY A 456 -22.36 -9.12 30.56
C GLY A 456 -22.69 -8.51 31.93
N ASN A 457 -22.06 -9.01 32.99
CA ASN A 457 -22.23 -8.46 34.35
C ASN A 457 -21.73 -7.01 34.44
N ALA A 458 -20.57 -6.72 33.84
CA ALA A 458 -20.03 -5.37 33.78
C ALA A 458 -20.97 -4.42 33.01
N TYR A 459 -21.47 -4.85 31.86
CA TYR A 459 -22.41 -4.10 31.04
C TYR A 459 -23.69 -3.75 31.80
N VAL A 460 -24.29 -4.71 32.51
CA VAL A 460 -25.49 -4.49 33.33
C VAL A 460 -25.19 -3.54 34.51
N ALA A 461 -24.06 -3.73 35.19
CA ALA A 461 -23.68 -2.89 36.33
C ALA A 461 -23.51 -1.41 35.93
N ILE A 462 -22.86 -1.14 34.79
CA ILE A 462 -22.69 0.21 34.26
C ILE A 462 -24.03 0.80 33.81
N LYS A 463 -24.87 0.00 33.15
CA LYS A 463 -26.21 0.44 32.72
C LYS A 463 -27.11 0.80 33.92
N VAL A 464 -27.00 0.07 35.03
CA VAL A 464 -27.75 0.36 36.27
C VAL A 464 -27.18 1.58 37.00
N ALA A 465 -25.85 1.75 37.01
CA ALA A 465 -25.21 2.92 37.60
C ALA A 465 -25.58 4.21 36.86
N ASN A 466 -25.86 4.13 35.55
CA ASN A 466 -26.41 5.19 34.70
C ASN A 466 -25.65 6.53 34.83
N ASN A 467 -24.32 6.45 34.92
CA ASN A 467 -23.45 7.61 34.98
C ASN A 467 -23.31 8.21 33.57
N PRO A 468 -23.67 9.50 33.34
CA PRO A 468 -23.65 10.11 32.02
C PRO A 468 -22.30 10.03 31.28
N ASN A 469 -21.18 9.95 32.00
CA ASN A 469 -19.85 9.92 31.38
C ASN A 469 -19.49 8.57 30.74
N ASP A 470 -20.20 7.50 31.11
CA ASP A 470 -19.92 6.13 30.67
C ASP A 470 -20.56 5.78 29.32
N PHE A 471 -21.39 6.68 28.77
CA PHE A 471 -22.12 6.48 27.52
C PHE A 471 -21.59 7.39 26.41
N ASN A 472 -21.71 6.92 25.17
CA ASN A 472 -21.53 7.68 23.95
C ASN A 472 -22.78 8.53 23.64
N ASP A 473 -22.66 9.47 22.70
CA ASP A 473 -23.75 10.35 22.28
C ASP A 473 -24.96 9.61 21.66
N ASP A 474 -24.73 8.38 21.17
CA ASP A 474 -25.76 7.48 20.63
C ASP A 474 -26.44 6.61 21.72
N GLY A 475 -26.01 6.73 22.98
CA GLY A 475 -26.52 5.96 24.12
C GLY A 475 -25.87 4.58 24.31
N SER A 476 -24.89 4.21 23.49
CA SER A 476 -24.09 2.99 23.70
C SER A 476 -23.07 3.17 24.84
N ILE A 477 -22.67 2.09 25.51
CA ILE A 477 -21.68 2.15 26.60
C ILE A 477 -20.26 2.23 26.00
N LYS A 478 -19.43 3.14 26.51
CA LYS A 478 -18.01 3.23 26.15
C LYS A 478 -17.26 1.97 26.59
N LEU A 479 -16.25 1.55 25.82
CA LEU A 479 -15.47 0.36 26.16
C LEU A 479 -14.67 0.51 27.45
N ARG A 480 -14.14 1.72 27.74
CA ARG A 480 -13.28 1.99 28.89
C ARG A 480 -13.96 1.71 30.25
N PRO A 481 -15.20 2.18 30.52
CA PRO A 481 -15.95 1.79 31.71
C PRO A 481 -16.06 0.27 31.93
N ILE A 482 -16.27 -0.51 30.86
CA ILE A 482 -16.36 -1.98 30.93
C ILE A 482 -14.98 -2.58 31.24
N PHE A 483 -13.93 -2.10 30.56
CA PHE A 483 -12.55 -2.51 30.79
C PHE A 483 -12.09 -2.25 32.24
N ASP A 484 -12.43 -1.07 32.78
CA ASP A 484 -12.12 -0.69 34.16
C ASP A 484 -12.91 -1.52 35.18
N HIS A 485 -14.19 -1.80 34.91
CA HIS A 485 -15.02 -2.67 35.75
C HIS A 485 -14.48 -4.12 35.81
N LEU A 486 -13.91 -4.59 34.70
CA LEU A 486 -13.25 -5.89 34.58
C LEU A 486 -11.83 -5.89 35.15
N LYS A 487 -11.38 -4.79 35.77
CA LYS A 487 -10.02 -4.62 36.32
C LYS A 487 -8.92 -4.93 35.29
N GLN A 488 -9.16 -4.58 34.02
CA GLN A 488 -8.20 -4.74 32.93
C GLN A 488 -7.80 -6.20 32.65
N SER A 489 -8.62 -7.17 33.08
CA SER A 489 -8.35 -8.61 32.90
C SER A 489 -8.67 -9.12 31.50
N ILE A 490 -9.44 -8.37 30.70
CA ILE A 490 -9.88 -8.72 29.34
C ILE A 490 -9.57 -7.52 28.44
N ASP A 491 -8.97 -7.74 27.28
CA ASP A 491 -8.58 -6.66 26.35
C ASP A 491 -9.77 -6.03 25.61
N TYR A 492 -9.54 -4.84 25.03
CA TYR A 492 -10.57 -4.07 24.34
C TYR A 492 -11.21 -4.78 23.14
N ASN A 493 -10.44 -5.57 22.40
CA ASN A 493 -10.94 -6.28 21.24
C ASN A 493 -11.86 -7.43 21.66
N THR A 494 -11.49 -8.17 22.70
CA THR A 494 -12.32 -9.22 23.29
C THR A 494 -13.60 -8.64 23.90
N ILE A 495 -13.54 -7.48 24.57
CA ILE A 495 -14.74 -6.78 25.07
C ILE A 495 -15.63 -6.35 23.89
N ARG A 496 -15.07 -5.71 22.86
CA ARG A 496 -15.81 -5.26 21.68
C ARG A 496 -16.51 -6.43 20.97
N LEU A 497 -15.83 -7.57 20.85
CA LEU A 497 -16.40 -8.77 20.28
C LEU A 497 -17.52 -9.36 21.14
N ALA A 498 -17.33 -9.45 22.46
CA ALA A 498 -18.37 -9.91 23.38
C ALA A 498 -19.63 -9.03 23.33
N LEU A 499 -19.47 -7.71 23.19
CA LEU A 499 -20.59 -6.79 23.11
C LEU A 499 -21.50 -7.04 21.91
N ILE A 500 -20.96 -7.49 20.76
CA ILE A 500 -21.77 -7.87 19.58
C ILE A 500 -22.83 -8.93 19.92
N PHE A 501 -22.58 -9.76 20.94
CA PHE A 501 -23.47 -10.84 21.38
C PHE A 501 -24.29 -10.50 22.64
N ILE A 502 -23.99 -9.38 23.31
CA ILE A 502 -24.68 -8.93 24.54
C ILE A 502 -25.70 -7.84 24.20
N THR A 503 -25.39 -6.98 23.23
CA THR A 503 -26.30 -5.93 22.76
C THR A 503 -27.25 -6.50 21.71
N PRO A 504 -28.57 -6.26 21.83
CA PRO A 504 -29.56 -6.75 20.88
C PRO A 504 -29.47 -6.10 19.50
#